data_AF-R9YUM0-F1
#
_entry.id   AF-R9YUM0-F1
#
_cell.length_a   1.000
_cell.length_b   1.000
_cell.length_c   1.000
_cell.angle_alpha   90.00
_cell.angle_beta   90.00
_cell.angle_gamma   90.00
#
_symmetry.space_group_name_H-M   'P 1'
#
loop_
_entity.id
_entity.type
_entity.pdbx_description
1 polymer ?
#
loop_
_entity_poly.entity_id
_entity_poly.type
_entity_poly.pdbx_seq_one_letter_code
_entity_poly.pdbx_strand_id
1 'polypeptide(L)'
;GETLNEYVVVGRKIPTEKEPVTPIWKMQIFATNHVIAKSRFWYFVSMLRRVKKANGEILSIKQVRNIVIILKSLVVIFQVFEKNPGTVKNYGVWLKYDSRTGHHNMYREYRDNTVAGAVTQCYRDMGARHRAQADRIHILKVQTIKAEDTKRAGIKMFHDSKI
;
A
#
# COMPACT_ATOMS: atom_id res chain seq x y z
N GLY A 1 -9.64 -2.08 -14.45
CA GLY A 1 -8.89 -1.08 -13.68
C GLY A 1 -7.43 -1.47 -13.64
N GLU A 2 -6.56 -0.52 -13.95
CA GLU A 2 -5.10 -0.67 -13.99
C GLU A 2 -4.53 -1.22 -12.67
N THR A 3 -3.37 -1.85 -12.75
CA THR A 3 -2.63 -2.34 -11.58
C THR A 3 -2.13 -1.16 -10.75
N LEU A 4 -2.35 -1.20 -9.43
CA LEU A 4 -1.88 -0.16 -8.54
C LEU A 4 -0.35 -0.20 -8.46
N ASN A 5 0.24 0.96 -8.23
CA ASN A 5 1.66 1.11 -7.93
C ASN A 5 1.84 1.33 -6.43
N GLU A 6 2.91 0.79 -5.88
CA GLU A 6 3.29 1.03 -4.49
C GLU A 6 4.20 2.27 -4.41
N TYR A 7 3.87 3.16 -3.48
CA TYR A 7 4.63 4.36 -3.17
C TYR A 7 4.95 4.41 -1.70
N VAL A 8 6.21 4.69 -1.38
CA VAL A 8 6.64 5.08 -0.03
C VAL A 8 6.67 6.60 -0.01
N VAL A 9 5.74 7.18 0.75
CA VAL A 9 5.62 8.63 0.93
C VAL A 9 6.16 8.98 2.30
N VAL A 10 7.10 9.93 2.34
CA VAL A 10 7.67 10.47 3.57
C VAL A 10 7.35 11.95 3.64
N GLY A 11 6.78 12.39 4.76
CA GLY A 11 6.44 13.79 4.99
C GLY A 11 6.55 14.17 6.46
N ARG A 12 6.51 15.46 6.72
CA ARG A 12 6.56 16.03 8.08
C ARG A 12 5.70 17.28 8.17
N LYS A 13 5.45 17.75 9.39
CA LYS A 13 4.94 19.10 9.65
C LYS A 13 6.03 20.12 9.33
N ILE A 14 5.67 21.27 8.76
CA ILE A 14 6.63 22.34 8.49
C ILE A 14 7.22 22.80 9.84
N PRO A 15 8.56 22.78 10.00
CA PRO A 15 9.19 23.28 11.21
C PRO A 15 8.85 24.76 11.45
N THR A 16 8.63 25.12 12.71
CA THR A 16 8.36 26.51 13.12
C THR A 16 9.41 26.93 14.16
N GLU A 17 9.60 28.23 14.39
CA GLU A 17 10.55 28.71 15.41
C GLU A 17 10.28 28.10 16.81
N LYS A 18 9.01 27.84 17.13
CA LYS A 18 8.60 27.18 18.38
C LYS A 18 8.86 25.67 18.41
N GLU A 19 8.92 25.02 17.25
CA GLU A 19 9.08 23.58 17.11
C GLU A 19 9.99 23.30 15.89
N PRO A 20 11.32 23.40 16.06
CA PRO A 20 12.27 23.28 14.95
C PRO A 20 12.47 21.82 14.51
N VAL A 21 12.23 20.85 15.39
CA VAL A 21 12.34 19.43 15.11
C VAL A 21 10.96 18.80 15.07
N THR A 22 10.46 18.52 13.87
CA THR A 22 9.15 17.89 13.67
C THR A 22 9.29 16.40 13.35
N PRO A 23 8.35 15.56 13.82
CA PRO A 23 8.39 14.13 13.55
C PRO A 23 8.19 13.82 12.07
N ILE A 24 8.98 12.87 11.55
CA ILE A 24 8.88 12.39 10.18
C ILE A 24 7.92 11.20 10.14
N TRP A 25 6.98 11.22 9.21
CA TRP A 25 6.03 10.14 8.96
C TRP A 25 6.35 9.44 7.64
N LYS A 26 6.39 8.12 7.67
CA LYS A 26 6.55 7.26 6.50
C LYS A 26 5.29 6.42 6.33
N MET A 27 4.71 6.45 5.14
CA MET A 27 3.54 5.63 4.79
C MET A 27 3.78 4.87 3.49
N GLN A 28 3.29 3.64 3.45
CA GLN A 28 3.19 2.83 2.23
C GLN A 28 1.80 3.04 1.65
N ILE A 29 1.73 3.50 0.41
CA ILE A 29 0.48 3.91 -0.25
C ILE A 29 0.40 3.23 -1.61
N PHE A 30 -0.77 2.65 -1.90
CA PHE A 30 -1.06 2.04 -3.18
C PHE A 30 -1.94 2.98 -4.00
N ALA A 31 -1.46 3.41 -5.17
CA ALA A 31 -2.13 4.38 -6.03
C ALA A 31 -1.74 4.16 -7.49
N THR A 32 -2.55 4.63 -8.43
CA THR A 32 -2.21 4.53 -9.87
C THR A 32 -1.03 5.44 -10.22
N ASN A 33 -1.02 6.67 -9.71
CA ASN A 33 0.03 7.66 -9.94
C ASN A 33 0.52 8.33 -8.64
N HIS A 34 1.65 9.03 -8.74
CA HIS A 34 2.28 9.72 -7.62
C HIS A 34 1.43 10.89 -7.08
N VAL A 35 0.59 11.52 -7.90
CA VAL A 35 -0.30 12.62 -7.49
C VAL A 35 -1.37 12.11 -6.53
N ILE A 36 -2.01 10.99 -6.87
CA ILE A 36 -2.98 10.31 -6.02
C ILE A 36 -2.31 9.79 -4.75
N ALA A 37 -1.07 9.29 -4.85
CA ALA A 37 -0.30 8.89 -3.67
C ALA A 37 -0.10 10.07 -2.68
N LYS A 38 0.27 11.27 -3.17
CA LYS A 38 0.35 12.49 -2.35
C LYS A 38 -0.99 12.83 -1.70
N SER A 39 -2.07 12.75 -2.46
CA SER A 39 -3.42 13.05 -1.96
C SER A 39 -3.83 12.09 -0.83
N ARG A 40 -3.66 10.78 -1.04
CA ARG A 40 -3.97 9.76 -0.02
C ARG A 40 -3.08 9.87 1.21
N PHE A 41 -1.81 10.28 1.06
CA PHE A 41 -0.92 10.57 2.19
C PHE A 41 -1.52 11.65 3.09
N TRP A 42 -1.88 12.79 2.51
CA TRP A 42 -2.47 13.88 3.29
C TRP A 42 -3.82 13.51 3.90
N TYR A 43 -4.63 12.72 3.20
CA TYR A 43 -5.87 12.16 3.76
C TYR A 43 -5.61 11.41 5.07
N PHE A 44 -4.69 10.43 5.06
CA PHE A 44 -4.37 9.65 6.26
C PHE A 44 -3.67 10.47 7.35
N VAL A 45 -2.74 11.36 7.00
CA VAL A 45 -2.04 12.23 7.96
C VAL A 45 -3.02 13.19 8.65
N SER A 46 -4.00 13.72 7.92
CA SER A 46 -5.04 14.58 8.50
C SER A 46 -5.90 13.82 9.52
N MET A 47 -6.19 12.54 9.26
CA MET A 47 -6.96 11.69 10.16
C MET A 47 -6.15 11.28 11.40
N LEU A 48 -4.87 10.92 11.23
CA LEU A 48 -4.03 10.36 12.30
C LEU A 48 -3.31 11.42 13.15
N ARG A 49 -2.89 12.52 12.54
CA ARG A 49 -2.03 13.56 13.17
C ARG A 49 -2.65 14.95 13.14
N ARG A 50 -3.87 15.11 12.58
CA ARG A 50 -4.58 16.40 12.47
C ARG A 50 -3.76 17.48 11.74
N VAL A 51 -2.85 17.09 10.85
CA VAL A 51 -2.05 18.00 10.02
C VAL A 51 -2.59 18.05 8.61
N LYS A 52 -2.83 19.26 8.11
CA LYS A 52 -3.27 19.52 6.75
C LYS A 52 -2.07 19.77 5.84
N LYS A 53 -2.26 19.58 4.52
CA LYS A 53 -1.26 19.87 3.48
C LYS A 53 -0.65 21.26 3.58
N ALA A 54 -1.40 22.28 4.00
CA ALA A 54 -0.90 23.65 4.12
C ALA A 54 0.20 23.80 5.18
N ASN A 55 0.16 22.99 6.25
CA ASN A 55 1.07 23.08 7.39
C ASN A 55 2.11 21.94 7.38
N GLY A 56 2.27 21.26 6.25
CA GLY A 56 3.13 20.10 6.12
C GLY A 56 3.79 20.02 4.75
N GLU A 57 4.90 19.31 4.68
CA GLU A 57 5.67 19.12 3.46
C GLU A 57 5.96 17.63 3.22
N ILE A 58 6.08 17.26 1.95
CA ILE A 58 6.50 15.92 1.55
C ILE A 58 7.99 15.98 1.26
N LEU A 59 8.77 15.23 2.05
CA LEU A 59 10.22 15.15 1.93
C LEU A 59 10.64 14.26 0.76
N SER A 60 9.95 13.14 0.59
CA SER A 60 10.30 12.18 -0.45
C SER A 60 9.09 11.37 -0.89
N ILE A 61 8.99 11.14 -2.19
CA ILE A 61 8.13 10.13 -2.78
C ILE A 61 9.00 9.17 -3.56
N LYS A 62 8.91 7.90 -3.18
CA LYS A 62 9.61 6.81 -3.84
C LYS A 62 8.60 5.84 -4.37
N GLN A 63 8.61 5.58 -5.67
CA GLN A 63 7.83 4.48 -6.22
C GLN A 63 8.61 3.18 -6.06
N VAL A 64 7.96 2.16 -5.53
CA VAL A 64 8.48 0.80 -5.47
C VAL A 64 8.16 0.17 -6.83
N ARG A 65 9.17 -0.01 -7.66
CA ARG A 65 9.04 -0.67 -8.97
C ARG A 65 9.97 -1.86 -9.05
N ASN A 66 9.50 -2.91 -9.71
CA ASN A 66 10.31 -4.01 -10.19
C ASN A 66 10.91 -3.59 -11.54
N ILE A 67 12.08 -2.96 -11.52
CA ILE A 67 12.84 -2.68 -12.75
C ILE A 67 14.15 -3.45 -12.70
N VAL A 68 14.32 -4.37 -13.64
CA VAL A 68 15.64 -4.81 -14.11
C VAL A 68 16.18 -3.62 -14.92
N ILE A 69 17.18 -2.90 -14.39
CA ILE A 69 17.72 -1.72 -15.07
C ILE A 69 18.45 -2.19 -16.33
N ILE A 70 17.82 -2.06 -17.49
CA ILE A 70 18.53 -1.72 -18.73
C ILE A 70 18.49 -0.19 -18.81
N LEU A 71 19.67 0.40 -18.67
CA LEU A 71 19.97 1.83 -18.65
C LEU A 71 19.04 2.66 -19.56
N LYS A 72 18.38 3.69 -19.01
CA LYS A 72 18.08 4.92 -19.76
C LYS A 72 17.75 6.10 -18.84
N SER A 73 18.73 7.00 -18.78
CA SER A 73 18.67 8.45 -18.58
C SER A 73 17.78 9.06 -17.48
N LEU A 74 18.48 9.55 -16.45
CA LEU A 74 18.26 10.79 -15.69
C LEU A 74 16.83 11.19 -15.26
N VAL A 75 16.29 10.49 -14.25
CA VAL A 75 15.46 11.11 -13.19
C VAL A 75 15.79 10.38 -11.89
N VAL A 76 16.22 11.10 -10.84
CA VAL A 76 16.52 10.52 -9.53
C VAL A 76 15.20 10.18 -8.82
N ILE A 77 14.62 9.05 -9.20
CA ILE A 77 13.60 8.35 -8.41
C ILE A 77 14.37 7.24 -7.69
N PHE A 78 14.56 7.38 -6.38
CA PHE A 78 15.10 6.28 -5.57
C PHE A 78 14.12 5.11 -5.62
N GLN A 79 14.45 4.09 -6.42
CA GLN A 79 13.65 2.89 -6.58
C GLN A 79 13.89 1.97 -5.37
N VAL A 80 12.81 1.52 -4.74
CA VAL A 80 12.87 0.40 -3.79
C VAL A 80 12.48 -0.83 -4.59
N PHE A 81 13.39 -1.80 -4.65
CA PHE A 81 13.18 -3.05 -5.39
C PHE A 81 12.45 -4.06 -4.52
N GLU A 82 11.47 -4.76 -5.10
CA GLU A 82 10.95 -5.98 -4.49
C GLU A 82 12.03 -7.05 -4.62
N LYS A 83 12.50 -7.58 -3.49
CA LYS A 83 13.74 -8.38 -3.45
C LYS A 83 13.75 -9.57 -4.42
N ASN A 84 12.59 -10.18 -4.68
CA ASN A 84 12.42 -11.35 -5.56
C ASN A 84 11.07 -11.25 -6.31
N PRO A 85 11.04 -10.72 -7.56
CA PRO A 85 9.81 -10.59 -8.34
C PRO A 85 9.39 -11.88 -9.08
N GLY A 86 10.30 -12.85 -9.21
CA GLY A 86 10.03 -14.14 -9.88
C GLY A 86 9.42 -15.21 -8.97
N THR A 87 9.29 -14.95 -7.67
CA THR A 87 8.78 -15.92 -6.71
C THR A 87 7.36 -15.56 -6.29
N VAL A 88 6.44 -16.51 -6.44
CA VAL A 88 5.08 -16.38 -5.93
C VAL A 88 5.11 -16.33 -4.39
N LYS A 89 4.42 -15.37 -3.80
CA LYS A 89 4.31 -15.21 -2.34
C LYS A 89 2.85 -15.14 -1.91
N ASN A 90 2.61 -15.45 -0.65
CA ASN A 90 1.32 -15.19 -0.02
C ASN A 90 1.40 -13.87 0.73
N TYR A 91 0.37 -13.03 0.57
CA TYR A 91 0.27 -11.72 1.20
C TYR A 91 -0.97 -11.67 2.08
N GLY A 92 -0.78 -11.31 3.35
CA GLY A 92 -1.85 -10.91 4.24
C GLY A 92 -2.12 -9.44 4.12
N VAL A 93 -3.38 -9.09 3.90
CA VAL A 93 -3.87 -7.72 3.80
C VAL A 93 -4.84 -7.47 4.95
N TRP A 94 -4.47 -6.58 5.85
CA TRP A 94 -5.35 -6.05 6.88
C TRP A 94 -5.96 -4.76 6.35
N LEU A 95 -7.27 -4.74 6.28
CA LEU A 95 -8.03 -3.59 5.80
C LEU A 95 -9.15 -3.22 6.77
N LYS A 96 -9.51 -1.95 6.74
CA LYS A 96 -10.75 -1.43 7.32
C LYS A 96 -11.57 -0.94 6.15
N TYR A 97 -12.84 -1.26 6.13
CA TYR A 97 -13.75 -0.73 5.13
C TYR A 97 -15.04 -0.24 5.75
N ASP A 98 -15.64 0.71 5.05
CA ASP A 98 -16.89 1.33 5.45
C ASP A 98 -18.01 0.67 4.65
N SER A 99 -18.87 -0.07 5.35
CA SER A 99 -20.10 -0.63 4.81
C SER A 99 -21.18 0.45 4.75
N ARG A 100 -22.40 0.07 4.37
CA ARG A 100 -23.55 0.99 4.43
C ARG A 100 -23.99 1.27 5.86
N THR A 101 -23.67 0.39 6.80
CA THR A 101 -24.18 0.40 8.17
C THR A 101 -23.11 0.70 9.21
N GLY A 102 -21.82 0.54 8.88
CA GLY A 102 -20.75 0.82 9.83
C GLY A 102 -19.35 0.52 9.31
N HIS A 103 -18.39 0.54 10.24
CA HIS A 103 -16.98 0.31 9.98
C HIS A 103 -16.57 -1.10 10.37
N HIS A 104 -15.91 -1.82 9.47
CA HIS A 104 -15.50 -3.19 9.73
C HIS A 104 -14.03 -3.42 9.40
N ASN A 105 -13.34 -4.10 10.30
CA ASN A 105 -11.98 -4.57 10.06
C ASN A 105 -12.05 -5.96 9.41
N MET A 106 -11.19 -6.16 8.42
CA MET A 106 -11.08 -7.42 7.70
C MET A 106 -9.62 -7.79 7.51
N TYR A 107 -9.40 -9.10 7.48
CA TYR A 107 -8.14 -9.70 7.11
C TYR A 107 -8.36 -10.65 5.93
N ARG A 108 -7.63 -10.44 4.84
CA ARG A 108 -7.69 -11.26 3.63
C ARG A 108 -6.30 -11.69 3.20
N GLU A 109 -6.23 -12.80 2.47
CA GLU A 109 -4.99 -13.38 1.99
C GLU A 109 -5.07 -13.49 0.47
N TYR A 110 -3.98 -13.11 -0.21
CA TYR A 110 -3.85 -13.18 -1.67
C TYR A 110 -2.51 -13.81 -2.04
N ARG A 111 -2.49 -14.55 -3.14
CA ARG A 111 -1.28 -15.13 -3.71
C ARG A 111 -0.91 -14.36 -4.97
N ASP A 112 0.26 -13.74 -4.97
CA ASP A 112 0.72 -12.90 -6.08
C ASP A 112 2.27 -12.85 -6.08
N ASN A 113 2.85 -12.33 -7.15
CA ASN A 113 4.28 -12.10 -7.27
C ASN A 113 4.68 -10.77 -6.59
N THR A 114 3.76 -9.80 -6.55
CA THR A 114 4.02 -8.44 -6.07
C THR A 114 3.05 -7.98 -4.99
N VAL A 115 3.50 -7.15 -4.05
CA VAL A 115 2.62 -6.51 -3.04
C VAL A 115 1.50 -5.72 -3.73
N ALA A 116 1.86 -4.94 -4.75
CA ALA A 116 0.92 -4.07 -5.46
C ALA A 116 -0.15 -4.86 -6.23
N GLY A 117 0.22 -6.02 -6.80
CA GLY A 117 -0.69 -6.98 -7.39
C GLY A 117 -1.68 -7.52 -6.36
N ALA A 118 -1.19 -7.99 -5.21
CA ALA A 118 -2.04 -8.50 -4.13
C ALA A 118 -3.04 -7.45 -3.62
N VAL A 119 -2.61 -6.19 -3.47
CA VAL A 119 -3.51 -5.09 -3.07
C VAL A 119 -4.51 -4.76 -4.17
N THR A 120 -4.10 -4.80 -5.44
CA THR A 120 -5.01 -4.61 -6.58
C THR A 120 -6.10 -5.69 -6.59
N GLN A 121 -5.73 -6.96 -6.38
CA GLN A 121 -6.68 -8.05 -6.21
C GLN A 121 -7.62 -7.77 -5.02
N CYS A 122 -7.08 -7.25 -3.91
CA CYS A 122 -7.88 -6.90 -2.76
C CYS A 122 -8.96 -5.85 -3.04
N TYR A 123 -8.62 -4.78 -3.79
CA TYR A 123 -9.60 -3.77 -4.19
C TYR A 123 -10.70 -4.36 -5.09
N ARG A 124 -10.33 -5.21 -6.05
CA ARG A 124 -11.30 -5.88 -6.94
C ARG A 124 -12.22 -6.80 -6.17
N ASP A 125 -11.68 -7.59 -5.24
CA ASP A 125 -12.43 -8.54 -4.44
C ASP A 125 -13.42 -7.83 -3.49
N MET A 126 -12.99 -6.75 -2.86
CA MET A 126 -13.84 -5.92 -2.02
C MET A 126 -14.97 -5.25 -2.82
N GLY A 127 -14.69 -4.82 -4.04
CA GLY A 127 -15.71 -4.32 -4.97
C GLY A 127 -16.70 -5.41 -5.40
N ALA A 128 -16.23 -6.62 -5.67
CA ALA A 128 -17.07 -7.73 -6.12
C ALA A 128 -17.97 -8.28 -5.01
N ARG A 129 -17.40 -8.60 -3.84
CA ARG A 129 -18.12 -9.28 -2.76
C ARG A 129 -18.90 -8.34 -1.86
N HIS A 130 -18.36 -7.15 -1.61
CA HIS A 130 -18.92 -6.20 -0.63
C HIS A 130 -19.42 -4.92 -1.26
N ARG A 131 -19.29 -4.76 -2.59
CA ARG A 131 -19.59 -3.50 -3.31
C ARG A 131 -18.90 -2.28 -2.69
N ALA A 132 -17.74 -2.52 -2.06
CA ALA A 132 -16.96 -1.49 -1.41
C ALA A 132 -16.17 -0.72 -2.48
N GLN A 133 -16.40 0.58 -2.56
CA GLN A 133 -15.65 1.47 -3.44
C GLN A 133 -14.24 1.71 -2.88
N ALA A 134 -13.30 2.08 -3.74
CA ALA A 134 -11.88 2.20 -3.38
C ALA A 134 -11.59 3.31 -2.35
N ASP A 135 -12.40 4.37 -2.36
CA ASP A 135 -12.38 5.46 -1.38
C ASP A 135 -12.69 4.97 0.03
N ARG A 136 -13.64 4.02 0.16
CA ARG A 136 -14.12 3.43 1.43
C ARG A 136 -13.25 2.29 1.96
N ILE A 137 -12.17 1.94 1.28
CA ILE A 137 -11.25 0.88 1.69
C ILE A 137 -9.94 1.50 2.14
N HIS A 138 -9.59 1.25 3.40
CA HIS A 138 -8.33 1.64 4.02
C HIS A 138 -7.47 0.40 4.22
N ILE A 139 -6.32 0.34 3.55
CA ILE A 139 -5.31 -0.69 3.78
C ILE A 139 -4.49 -0.27 4.99
N LEU A 140 -4.48 -1.07 6.06
CA LEU A 140 -3.72 -0.79 7.28
C LEU A 140 -2.32 -1.37 7.20
N LYS A 141 -2.22 -2.62 6.75
CA LYS A 141 -0.97 -3.36 6.69
C LYS A 141 -1.02 -4.37 5.56
N VAL A 142 0.11 -4.54 4.89
CA VAL A 142 0.34 -5.66 3.98
C VAL A 142 1.64 -6.33 4.38
N GLN A 143 1.63 -7.66 4.46
CA GLN A 143 2.80 -8.44 4.86
C GLN A 143 2.86 -9.75 4.10
N THR A 144 4.07 -10.21 3.77
CA THR A 144 4.29 -11.57 3.26
C THR A 144 4.08 -12.59 4.37
N ILE A 145 3.35 -13.65 4.08
CA ILE A 145 2.99 -14.71 5.01
C ILE A 145 3.60 -16.01 4.50
N LYS A 146 4.17 -16.79 5.41
CA LYS A 146 4.71 -18.11 5.11
C LYS A 146 3.57 -19.09 4.78
N ALA A 147 3.88 -20.16 4.06
CA ALA A 147 2.87 -21.14 3.67
C ALA A 147 2.17 -21.81 4.87
N GLU A 148 2.90 -21.99 5.98
CA GLU A 148 2.40 -22.57 7.24
C GLU A 148 1.37 -21.67 7.96
N ASP A 149 1.54 -20.36 7.86
CA ASP A 149 0.76 -19.35 8.60
C ASP A 149 -0.51 -18.90 7.87
N THR A 150 -0.76 -19.39 6.64
CA THR A 150 -1.96 -19.01 5.90
C THR A 150 -3.19 -19.59 6.57
N LYS A 151 -4.29 -18.82 6.57
CA LYS A 151 -5.54 -19.18 7.25
C LYS A 151 -6.65 -19.50 6.26
N ARG A 152 -6.61 -18.94 5.05
CA ARG A 152 -7.69 -19.08 4.07
C ARG A 152 -7.54 -20.37 3.27
N ALA A 153 -8.59 -21.21 3.26
CA ALA A 153 -8.63 -22.46 2.49
C ALA A 153 -8.31 -22.24 1.00
N GLY A 154 -8.81 -21.14 0.41
CA GLY A 154 -8.53 -20.73 -0.96
C GLY A 154 -7.05 -20.50 -1.27
N ILE A 155 -6.22 -20.20 -0.26
CA ILE A 155 -4.77 -20.04 -0.44
C ILE A 155 -4.05 -21.34 -0.10
N LYS A 156 -4.49 -22.06 0.93
CA LYS A 156 -3.91 -23.33 1.36
C LYS A 156 -3.89 -24.40 0.27
N MET A 157 -4.89 -24.43 -0.61
CA MET A 157 -4.94 -25.40 -1.71
C MET A 157 -3.74 -25.31 -2.67
N PHE A 158 -3.10 -24.15 -2.78
CA PHE A 158 -1.95 -23.93 -3.66
C PHE A 158 -0.60 -24.30 -3.04
N HIS A 159 -0.60 -24.89 -1.84
CA HIS A 159 0.63 -25.25 -1.11
C HIS A 159 1.04 -26.72 -1.35
N ASP A 160 0.44 -27.39 -2.33
CA ASP A 160 0.85 -28.73 -2.73
C ASP A 160 2.00 -28.66 -3.75
N SER A 161 3.06 -29.41 -3.48
CA SER A 161 4.21 -29.59 -4.37
C SER A 161 3.89 -30.35 -5.67
N LYS A 162 2.77 -31.09 -5.70
CA LYS A 162 2.37 -31.95 -6.82
C LYS A 162 1.19 -31.39 -7.63
N ILE A 163 0.90 -30.10 -7.48
CA ILE A 163 -0.18 -29.40 -8.20
C ILE A 163 0.21 -29.08 -9.64
#